data_AF-A0A316Q998-F1
#
_entry.id   AF-A0A316Q998-F1
#
_cell.length_a   1.000
_cell.length_b   1.000
_cell.length_c   1.000
_cell.angle_alpha   90.00
_cell.angle_beta   90.00
_cell.angle_gamma   90.00
#
_symmetry.space_group_name_H-M   'P 1'
#
loop_
_entity.id
_entity.type
_entity.pdbx_description
1 polymer ?
#
loop_
_entity_poly.entity_id
_entity_poly.type
_entity_poly.pdbx_seq_one_letter_code
_entity_poly.pdbx_strand_id
1 'polypeptide(L)'
;MTPLQCAKEIADFLRKEIAQDQEGVQAIFVDKPPETEEIRVFVGFLPRASTNAEKKKLCPAIVVRPESVSDTDDGSSVKLLFSVTTYDEDKESGYISLYNLLEWIRLKLLSNSPIGERWDLQSSLETAIPDEQPFPQWWGYLEGSFVLPQPHKIYWRNLGER
;
A
#
# COMPACT_ATOMS: atom_id res chain seq x y z
N MET A 1 17.17 -3.11 -9.64
CA MET A 1 16.21 -2.19 -8.99
C MET A 1 15.95 -2.70 -7.57
N THR A 2 15.45 -1.87 -6.65
CA THR A 2 15.30 -2.26 -5.23
C THR A 2 13.83 -2.50 -4.84
N PRO A 3 13.56 -3.31 -3.80
CA PRO A 3 12.21 -3.45 -3.22
C PRO A 3 11.60 -2.10 -2.83
N LEU A 4 12.42 -1.19 -2.29
CA LEU A 4 11.99 0.16 -1.94
C LEU A 4 11.56 0.98 -3.16
N GLN A 5 12.22 0.77 -4.31
CA GLN A 5 11.81 1.43 -5.56
C GLN A 5 10.44 0.94 -6.03
N CYS A 6 10.14 -0.36 -5.88
CA CYS A 6 8.79 -0.89 -6.11
C CYS A 6 7.77 -0.17 -5.22
N ALA A 7 8.00 -0.14 -3.89
CA ALA A 7 7.11 0.55 -2.96
C ALA A 7 6.90 2.05 -3.29
N LYS A 8 7.95 2.76 -3.73
CA LYS A 8 7.86 4.16 -4.16
C LYS A 8 6.97 4.32 -5.40
N GLU A 9 7.22 3.54 -6.45
CA GLU A 9 6.47 3.64 -7.70
C GLU A 9 4.99 3.21 -7.52
N ILE A 10 4.72 2.21 -6.67
CA ILE A 10 3.35 1.84 -6.28
C ILE A 10 2.67 2.96 -5.47
N ALA A 11 3.39 3.62 -4.54
CA ALA A 11 2.85 4.76 -3.81
C ALA A 11 2.56 5.95 -4.74
N ASP A 12 3.43 6.23 -5.73
CA ASP A 12 3.22 7.27 -6.73
C ASP A 12 2.00 6.95 -7.61
N PHE A 13 1.81 5.68 -7.99
CA PHE A 13 0.60 5.21 -8.66
C PHE A 13 -0.66 5.50 -7.83
N LEU A 14 -0.68 5.13 -6.54
CA LEU A 14 -1.84 5.39 -5.69
C LEU A 14 -2.14 6.90 -5.54
N ARG A 15 -1.11 7.75 -5.42
CA ARG A 15 -1.31 9.22 -5.39
C ARG A 15 -1.95 9.71 -6.69
N LYS A 16 -1.51 9.20 -7.84
CA LYS A 16 -2.08 9.54 -9.14
C LYS A 16 -3.54 9.09 -9.24
N GLU A 17 -3.85 7.86 -8.82
CA GLU A 17 -5.23 7.35 -8.80
C GLU A 17 -6.13 8.17 -7.88
N ILE A 18 -5.66 8.54 -6.68
CA ILE A 18 -6.41 9.42 -5.77
C ILE A 18 -6.73 10.76 -6.44
N ALA A 19 -5.75 11.34 -7.16
CA ALA A 19 -5.95 12.61 -7.84
C ALA A 19 -6.93 12.50 -9.02
N GLN A 20 -6.97 11.36 -9.72
CA GLN A 20 -7.76 11.16 -10.93
C GLN A 20 -9.18 10.64 -10.66
N ASP A 21 -9.36 9.82 -9.63
CA ASP A 21 -10.62 9.16 -9.27
C ASP A 21 -11.31 9.88 -8.11
N GLN A 22 -11.64 11.16 -8.31
CA GLN A 22 -12.28 11.97 -7.26
C GLN A 22 -13.64 11.40 -6.82
N GLU A 23 -14.41 10.83 -7.75
CA GLU A 23 -15.70 10.22 -7.46
C GLU A 23 -15.54 8.96 -6.59
N GLY A 24 -14.62 8.06 -6.96
CA GLY A 24 -14.31 6.88 -6.16
C GLY A 24 -13.77 7.24 -4.78
N VAL A 25 -12.92 8.27 -4.69
CA VAL A 25 -12.40 8.78 -3.41
C VAL A 25 -13.50 9.38 -2.55
N GLN A 26 -14.44 10.14 -3.12
CA GLN A 26 -15.58 10.66 -2.36
C GLN A 26 -16.48 9.54 -1.83
N ALA A 27 -16.70 8.49 -2.62
CA ALA A 27 -17.50 7.34 -2.21
C ALA A 27 -16.92 6.57 -1.01
N ILE A 28 -15.61 6.71 -0.72
CA ILE A 28 -14.99 6.11 0.47
C ILE A 28 -15.57 6.69 1.76
N PHE A 29 -15.85 8.00 1.75
CA PHE A 29 -16.24 8.76 2.93
C PHE A 29 -17.74 9.06 2.93
N VAL A 30 -18.54 7.99 2.98
CA VAL A 30 -20.01 8.04 3.04
C VAL A 30 -20.47 8.94 4.21
N ASP A 31 -21.45 9.79 3.93
CA ASP A 31 -22.06 10.73 4.89
C ASP A 31 -21.11 11.76 5.53
N LYS A 32 -19.87 11.89 5.01
CA LYS A 32 -18.92 12.92 5.41
C LYS A 32 -18.94 14.07 4.40
N PRO A 33 -18.77 15.33 4.85
CA PRO A 33 -18.74 16.48 3.95
C PRO A 33 -17.62 16.34 2.90
N PRO A 34 -17.82 16.83 1.67
CA PRO A 34 -16.89 16.67 0.54
C PRO A 34 -15.54 17.40 0.69
N GLU A 35 -15.36 18.18 1.77
CA GLU A 35 -14.03 18.63 2.23
C GLU A 35 -13.24 17.50 2.91
N THR A 36 -13.55 16.25 2.59
CA THR A 36 -13.00 15.06 3.20
C THR A 36 -11.49 15.01 3.07
N GLU A 37 -10.86 14.64 4.18
CA GLU A 37 -9.44 14.75 4.45
C GLU A 37 -8.58 14.14 3.31
N GLU A 38 -7.57 14.90 2.87
CA GLU A 38 -6.61 14.47 1.85
C GLU A 38 -6.00 13.10 2.22
N ILE A 39 -6.21 12.07 1.37
CA ILE A 39 -5.61 10.75 1.58
C ILE A 39 -4.09 10.87 1.38
N ARG A 40 -3.36 10.74 2.49
CA ARG A 40 -1.90 10.82 2.48
C ARG A 40 -1.31 9.47 2.11
N VAL A 41 -0.37 9.45 1.16
CA VAL A 41 0.37 8.22 0.83
C VAL A 41 1.82 8.36 1.27
N PHE A 42 2.29 7.43 2.09
CA PHE A 42 3.66 7.37 2.59
C PHE A 42 4.39 6.12 2.08
N VAL A 43 5.71 6.18 2.06
CA VAL A 43 6.58 5.03 1.79
C VAL A 43 7.35 4.69 3.07
N GLY A 44 7.41 3.42 3.44
CA GLY A 44 8.09 2.94 4.64
C GLY A 44 7.16 2.88 5.85
N PHE A 45 7.28 3.82 6.78
CA PHE A 45 6.49 3.79 8.02
C PHE A 45 5.60 5.02 8.12
N LEU A 46 4.43 4.85 8.75
CA LEU A 46 3.62 5.99 9.15
C LEU A 46 4.47 6.87 10.09
N PRO A 47 4.49 8.20 9.90
CA PRO A 47 5.10 9.10 10.88
C PRO A 47 4.55 8.82 12.28
N ARG A 48 5.43 8.81 13.29
CA ARG A 48 5.02 8.54 14.66
C ARG A 48 4.07 9.65 15.13
N ALA A 49 2.91 9.24 15.63
CA ALA A 49 1.96 10.10 16.32
C ALA A 49 1.64 9.49 17.68
N SER A 50 1.67 10.30 18.73
CA SER A 50 1.45 9.85 20.11
C SER A 50 0.15 10.40 20.69
N THR A 51 -0.41 11.44 20.07
CA THR A 51 -1.68 12.05 20.49
C THR A 51 -2.79 11.83 19.46
N ASN A 52 -4.04 11.85 19.89
CA ASN A 52 -5.19 11.75 18.98
C ASN A 52 -5.23 12.90 17.97
N ALA A 53 -4.80 14.10 18.37
CA ALA A 53 -4.70 15.25 17.46
C ALA A 53 -3.67 15.03 16.34
N GLU A 54 -2.52 14.42 16.65
CA GLU A 54 -1.52 14.06 15.63
C GLU A 54 -2.01 12.93 14.72
N LYS A 55 -2.63 11.89 15.30
CA LYS A 55 -3.23 10.78 14.54
C LYS A 55 -4.28 11.30 13.56
N LYS A 56 -5.19 12.17 14.02
CA LYS A 56 -6.20 12.81 13.17
C LYS A 56 -5.59 13.58 12.01
N LYS A 57 -4.50 14.32 12.23
CA LYS A 57 -3.80 15.05 11.15
C LYS A 57 -3.14 14.13 10.12
N LEU A 58 -2.72 12.94 10.53
CA LEU A 58 -2.08 11.96 9.66
C LEU A 58 -3.10 11.09 8.91
N CYS A 59 -4.29 10.90 9.47
CA CYS A 59 -5.36 10.18 8.80
C CYS A 59 -6.09 11.07 7.78
N PRO A 60 -6.72 10.47 6.75
CA PRO A 60 -6.54 9.10 6.30
C PRO A 60 -5.16 8.92 5.65
N ALA A 61 -4.54 7.77 5.86
CA ALA A 61 -3.23 7.47 5.30
C ALA A 61 -3.12 6.03 4.77
N ILE A 62 -2.38 5.91 3.67
CA ILE A 62 -1.90 4.66 3.09
C ILE A 62 -0.37 4.65 3.22
N VAL A 63 0.19 3.59 3.79
CA VAL A 63 1.63 3.42 3.91
C VAL A 63 2.04 2.19 3.14
N VAL A 64 2.88 2.36 2.13
CA VAL A 64 3.40 1.28 1.28
C VAL A 64 4.84 0.96 1.70
N ARG A 65 5.13 -0.29 2.06
CA ARG A 65 6.49 -0.71 2.41
C ARG A 65 6.81 -2.11 1.95
N PRO A 66 8.09 -2.39 1.61
CA PRO A 66 8.57 -3.76 1.56
C PRO A 66 8.41 -4.40 2.95
N GLU A 67 7.80 -5.57 2.98
CA GLU A 67 7.72 -6.42 4.16
C GLU A 67 8.80 -7.49 4.12
N SER A 68 8.91 -8.18 3.00
CA SER A 68 9.91 -9.23 2.78
C SER A 68 10.25 -9.33 1.30
N VAL A 69 11.37 -9.98 1.02
CA VAL A 69 11.81 -10.35 -0.33
C VAL A 69 12.04 -11.85 -0.32
N SER A 70 11.55 -12.53 -1.34
CA SER A 70 11.72 -13.96 -1.52
C SER A 70 12.39 -14.22 -2.87
N ASP A 71 13.42 -15.05 -2.88
CA ASP A 71 14.09 -15.53 -4.08
C ASP A 71 13.84 -17.04 -4.19
N THR A 72 13.17 -17.47 -5.25
CA THR A 72 12.92 -18.87 -5.58
C THR A 72 13.49 -19.20 -6.95
N ASP A 73 13.44 -20.47 -7.35
CA ASP A 73 13.85 -20.88 -8.70
C ASP A 73 13.00 -20.23 -9.81
N ASP A 74 11.77 -19.82 -9.49
CA ASP A 74 10.85 -19.14 -10.40
C ASP A 74 11.08 -17.62 -10.47
N GLY A 75 11.98 -17.09 -9.64
CA GLY A 75 12.39 -15.69 -9.60
C GLY A 75 12.27 -15.05 -8.22
N SER A 76 12.34 -13.72 -8.21
CA SER A 76 12.36 -12.88 -7.02
C SER A 76 11.05 -12.14 -6.93
N SER A 77 10.49 -12.06 -5.74
CA SER A 77 9.33 -11.24 -5.45
C SER A 77 9.55 -10.41 -4.19
N VAL A 78 8.89 -9.26 -4.14
CA VAL A 78 8.77 -8.44 -2.93
C VAL A 78 7.34 -8.53 -2.44
N LYS A 79 7.16 -8.88 -1.18
CA LYS A 79 5.87 -8.69 -0.51
C LYS A 79 5.79 -7.25 -0.03
N LEU A 80 4.81 -6.51 -0.52
CA LEU A 80 4.51 -5.16 -0.04
C LEU A 80 3.36 -5.23 0.97
N LEU A 81 3.54 -4.52 2.09
CA LEU A 81 2.47 -4.24 3.05
C LEU A 81 1.93 -2.83 2.79
N PHE A 82 0.61 -2.73 2.69
CA PHE A 82 -0.16 -1.51 2.56
C PHE A 82 -0.89 -1.27 3.87
N SER A 83 -0.29 -0.56 4.82
CA SER A 83 -0.97 -0.20 6.07
C SER A 83 -1.89 0.98 5.84
N VAL A 84 -3.16 0.83 6.19
CA VAL A 84 -4.20 1.83 5.93
C VAL A 84 -4.79 2.28 7.25
N THR A 85 -4.89 3.60 7.43
CA THR A 85 -5.48 4.21 8.62
C THR A 85 -6.52 5.25 8.26
N THR A 86 -7.60 5.29 9.04
CA THR A 86 -8.58 6.38 9.05
C THR A 86 -8.77 6.86 10.49
N TYR A 87 -9.43 7.99 10.68
CA TYR A 87 -9.74 8.52 12.01
C TYR A 87 -11.23 8.83 12.09
N ASP A 88 -11.88 8.28 13.10
CA ASP A 88 -13.29 8.55 13.38
C ASP A 88 -13.61 8.24 14.84
N GLU A 89 -14.29 9.17 15.51
CA GLU A 89 -14.67 9.04 16.92
C GLU A 89 -16.02 8.31 17.10
N ASP A 90 -16.73 8.04 16.01
CA ASP A 90 -17.92 7.18 16.02
C ASP A 90 -17.51 5.71 16.20
N LYS A 91 -18.01 5.09 17.27
CA LYS A 91 -17.74 3.68 17.62
C LYS A 91 -18.59 2.68 16.84
N GLU A 92 -19.73 3.10 16.30
CA GLU A 92 -20.69 2.24 15.61
C GLU A 92 -20.46 2.24 14.10
N SER A 93 -20.05 3.37 13.52
CA SER A 93 -19.94 3.52 12.06
C SER A 93 -18.57 3.99 11.57
N GLY A 94 -17.66 4.42 12.48
CA GLY A 94 -16.38 5.00 12.11
C GLY A 94 -15.45 4.11 11.29
N TYR A 95 -15.64 2.78 11.36
CA TYR A 95 -14.89 1.80 10.58
C TYR A 95 -15.19 1.85 9.07
N ILE A 96 -16.34 2.39 8.65
CA ILE A 96 -16.80 2.29 7.24
C ILE A 96 -15.77 2.86 6.27
N SER A 97 -15.19 4.03 6.58
CA SER A 97 -14.16 4.64 5.73
C SER A 97 -12.90 3.79 5.61
N LEU A 98 -12.54 3.01 6.64
CA LEU A 98 -11.40 2.09 6.58
C LEU A 98 -11.67 0.96 5.58
N TYR A 99 -12.83 0.30 5.69
CA TYR A 99 -13.22 -0.80 4.80
C TYR A 99 -13.29 -0.34 3.34
N ASN A 100 -13.91 0.81 3.10
CA ASN A 100 -14.01 1.36 1.75
C ASN A 100 -12.64 1.74 1.17
N LEU A 101 -11.74 2.32 1.99
CA LEU A 101 -10.40 2.67 1.53
C LEU A 101 -9.56 1.42 1.21
N LEU A 102 -9.65 0.38 2.04
CA LEU A 102 -9.01 -0.92 1.78
C LEU A 102 -9.51 -1.51 0.45
N GLU A 103 -10.82 -1.54 0.22
CA GLU A 103 -11.40 -2.08 -1.01
C GLU A 103 -11.04 -1.23 -2.24
N TRP A 104 -11.06 0.10 -2.10
CA TRP A 104 -10.64 0.99 -3.18
C TRP A 104 -9.19 0.70 -3.60
N ILE A 105 -8.25 0.58 -2.64
CA ILE A 105 -6.86 0.21 -2.93
C ILE A 105 -6.80 -1.15 -3.63
N ARG A 106 -7.54 -2.14 -3.11
CA ARG A 106 -7.59 -3.49 -3.69
C ARG A 106 -8.03 -3.45 -5.15
N LEU A 107 -9.12 -2.75 -5.46
CA LEU A 107 -9.62 -2.61 -6.82
C LEU A 107 -8.61 -1.91 -7.74
N LYS A 108 -7.96 -0.83 -7.27
CA LYS A 108 -6.93 -0.12 -8.05
C LYS A 108 -5.71 -0.97 -8.37
N LEU A 109 -5.20 -1.73 -7.41
CA LEU A 109 -4.07 -2.62 -7.63
C LEU A 109 -4.43 -3.75 -8.62
N LEU A 110 -5.59 -4.39 -8.46
CA LEU A 110 -6.01 -5.51 -9.31
C LEU A 110 -6.33 -5.09 -10.76
N SER A 111 -7.01 -3.95 -10.93
CA SER A 111 -7.42 -3.44 -12.26
C SER A 111 -6.28 -2.86 -13.08
N ASN A 112 -5.16 -2.51 -12.45
CA ASN A 112 -4.03 -1.85 -13.10
C ASN A 112 -2.75 -2.70 -13.09
N SER A 113 -2.82 -3.99 -12.74
CA SER A 113 -1.65 -4.88 -12.86
C SER A 113 -1.41 -5.25 -14.33
N PRO A 114 -0.18 -5.18 -14.85
CA PRO A 114 1.04 -4.71 -14.17
C PRO A 114 1.09 -3.19 -14.01
N ILE A 115 1.40 -2.72 -12.80
CA ILE A 115 1.39 -1.29 -12.47
C ILE A 115 2.60 -0.61 -13.11
N GLY A 116 2.33 0.48 -13.85
CA GLY A 116 3.36 1.19 -14.60
C GLY A 116 4.05 0.32 -15.66
N GLU A 117 3.33 -0.68 -16.20
CA GLU A 117 3.82 -1.65 -17.18
C GLU A 117 5.01 -2.50 -16.67
N ARG A 118 5.25 -2.52 -15.36
CA ARG A 118 6.48 -3.08 -14.79
C ARG A 118 6.29 -3.87 -13.51
N TRP A 119 5.38 -3.45 -12.63
CA TRP A 119 5.18 -4.11 -11.34
C TRP A 119 3.98 -5.04 -11.44
N ASP A 120 4.27 -6.28 -11.79
CA ASP A 120 3.26 -7.32 -11.88
C ASP A 120 2.89 -7.84 -10.49
N LEU A 121 1.63 -7.65 -10.10
CA LEU A 121 1.04 -8.20 -8.90
C LEU A 121 0.79 -9.69 -9.13
N GLN A 122 1.45 -10.52 -8.32
CA GLN A 122 1.20 -11.96 -8.30
C GLN A 122 -0.19 -12.27 -7.74
N SER A 123 -0.70 -13.47 -8.01
CA SER A 123 -2.11 -13.86 -7.89
C SER A 123 -2.77 -13.77 -6.50
N SER A 124 -2.06 -13.38 -5.44
CA SER A 124 -2.64 -13.14 -4.12
C SER A 124 -2.45 -11.68 -3.66
N LEU A 125 -3.60 -11.02 -3.44
CA LEU A 125 -3.71 -9.79 -2.67
C LEU A 125 -4.66 -10.08 -1.50
N GLU A 126 -4.13 -10.04 -0.29
CA GLU A 126 -4.86 -10.35 0.93
C GLU A 126 -5.18 -9.06 1.68
N THR A 127 -6.40 -8.94 2.21
CA THR A 127 -6.82 -7.83 3.08
C THR A 127 -7.09 -8.38 4.46
N ALA A 128 -6.54 -7.73 5.48
CA ALA A 128 -6.77 -8.09 6.87
C ALA A 128 -7.09 -6.86 7.71
N ILE A 129 -8.04 -7.04 8.64
CA ILE A 129 -8.53 -6.01 9.55
C ILE A 129 -8.49 -6.62 10.94
N PRO A 130 -7.48 -6.30 11.75
CA PRO A 130 -7.31 -6.94 13.06
C PRO A 130 -8.42 -6.55 14.04
N ASP A 131 -8.76 -7.45 14.96
CA ASP A 131 -9.83 -7.19 15.94
C ASP A 131 -9.45 -6.05 16.91
N GLU A 132 -8.18 -5.95 17.29
CA GLU A 132 -7.67 -4.87 18.13
C GLU A 132 -7.44 -3.60 17.31
N GLN A 133 -8.33 -2.62 17.49
CA GLN A 133 -8.33 -1.35 16.77
C GLN A 133 -7.81 -0.20 17.64
N PRO A 134 -6.90 0.66 17.15
CA PRO A 134 -6.31 1.77 17.91
C PRO A 134 -7.25 2.99 18.03
N PHE A 135 -8.48 2.78 18.51
CA PHE A 135 -9.53 3.79 18.59
C PHE A 135 -9.04 5.11 19.23
N PRO A 136 -9.37 6.29 18.67
CA PRO A 136 -10.27 6.56 17.52
C PRO A 136 -9.62 6.47 16.13
N GLN A 137 -8.39 5.95 16.04
CA GLN A 137 -7.81 5.57 14.76
C GLN A 137 -8.28 4.15 14.40
N TRP A 138 -8.67 3.96 13.16
CA TRP A 138 -9.00 2.64 12.62
C TRP A 138 -7.85 2.20 11.71
N TRP A 139 -7.50 0.92 11.75
CA TRP A 139 -6.37 0.37 11.03
C TRP A 139 -6.66 -1.00 10.42
N GLY A 140 -6.17 -1.19 9.20
CA GLY A 140 -6.13 -2.47 8.51
C GLY A 140 -4.98 -2.47 7.53
N TYR A 141 -4.82 -3.56 6.79
CA TYR A 141 -3.75 -3.66 5.82
C TYR A 141 -4.09 -4.56 4.63
N LEU A 142 -3.36 -4.34 3.54
CA LEU A 142 -3.28 -5.30 2.44
C LEU A 142 -1.86 -5.84 2.29
N GLU A 143 -1.74 -7.06 1.80
CA GLU A 143 -0.49 -7.73 1.47
C GLU A 143 -0.53 -8.19 0.01
N GLY A 144 0.39 -7.69 -0.80
CA GLY A 144 0.50 -8.06 -2.21
C GLY A 144 1.94 -8.38 -2.58
N SER A 145 2.14 -9.45 -3.36
CA SER A 145 3.48 -9.85 -3.84
C SER A 145 3.71 -9.34 -5.26
N PHE A 146 4.83 -8.66 -5.49
CA PHE A 146 5.19 -8.10 -6.79
C PHE A 146 6.47 -8.72 -7.33
N VAL A 147 6.50 -8.99 -8.63
CA VAL A 147 7.68 -9.56 -9.29
C VAL A 147 8.83 -8.55 -9.30
N LEU A 148 10.02 -9.00 -8.88
CA LEU A 148 11.25 -8.24 -8.95
C LEU A 148 12.11 -8.68 -10.14
N PRO A 149 12.79 -7.73 -10.83
CA PRO A 149 13.76 -8.04 -11.86
C PRO A 149 14.94 -8.88 -11.33
N GLN A 150 15.27 -9.96 -12.03
CA GLN A 150 16.38 -10.86 -11.67
C GLN A 150 17.76 -10.23 -11.90
N PRO A 151 18.71 -10.38 -10.96
CA PRO A 151 20.11 -10.14 -11.26
C PRO A 151 20.64 -11.23 -12.21
N HIS A 152 21.30 -10.83 -13.31
CA HIS A 152 22.01 -11.80 -14.15
C HIS A 152 23.26 -12.32 -13.44
N LYS A 153 23.44 -13.64 -13.37
CA LYS A 153 24.67 -14.27 -12.88
C LYS A 153 25.83 -13.94 -13.83
N ILE A 154 26.83 -13.22 -13.35
CA ILE A 154 28.10 -13.05 -14.07
C ILE A 154 28.96 -14.27 -13.74
N TYR A 155 29.13 -15.17 -14.70
CA TYR A 155 30.12 -16.24 -14.59
C TYR A 155 31.50 -15.68 -14.89
N TRP A 156 32.38 -15.67 -13.90
CA TRP A 156 33.82 -15.51 -14.13
C TRP A 156 34.32 -16.76 -14.85
N ARG A 157 34.39 -16.73 -16.19
CA ARG A 157 35.15 -17.74 -16.94
C ARG A 157 36.62 -17.53 -16.60
N ASN A 158 37.25 -18.59 -16.11
CA ASN A 158 38.68 -18.67 -15.81
C ASN A 158 39.52 -17.99 -16.91
N LEU A 159 40.08 -16.82 -16.60
CA LEU A 159 41.21 -16.25 -17.31
C LEU A 159 42.46 -17.02 -16.86
N GLY A 160 42.62 -18.23 -17.35
CA GLY A 160 43.72 -19.08 -16.95
C GLY A 160 43.73 -20.36 -17.75
N GLU A 161 44.26 -20.28 -18.97
CA GLU A 161 45.07 -21.33 -19.62
C GLU A 161 45.61 -20.74 -20.94
N ARG A 162 46.87 -20.29 -20.87
CA ARG A 162 47.77 -20.07 -22.01
C ARG A 162 49.03 -20.87 -21.74
#